data_AF-A0A090X040-F1
#
_entry.id   AF-A0A090X040-F1
#
_cell.length_a   1.000
_cell.length_b   1.000
_cell.length_c   1.000
_cell.angle_alpha   90.00
_cell.angle_beta   90.00
_cell.angle_gamma   90.00
#
_symmetry.space_group_name_H-M   'P 1'
#
loop_
_entity.id
_entity.type
_entity.pdbx_description
1 polymer ?
#
loop_
_entity_poly.entity_id
_entity_poly.type
_entity_poly.pdbx_seq_one_letter_code
_entity_poly.pdbx_strand_id
1 'polypeptide(L)'
;MYILGGYAEWAPSVVVGVFLNAPGDIPGSLKRKVNAILISIGLTMLVTCTILFFKPYLMLLLIAMAIISFVVSLISVYGFRASLVSFSGLLSMVLALAVQKESPQEIFNHIGLMGIGGFGIYLYRSPFRN
;
A
#
# COMPACT_ATOMS: atom_id res chain seq x y z
N MET A 1 -2.41 -24.48 20.05
CA MET A 1 -2.19 -24.25 18.60
C MET A 1 -3.27 -23.38 17.92
N TYR A 2 -4.32 -22.93 18.63
CA TYR A 2 -5.40 -22.09 18.06
C TYR A 2 -5.19 -20.56 18.20
N ILE A 3 -4.30 -20.11 19.08
CA ILE A 3 -4.12 -18.68 19.38
C ILE A 3 -3.31 -17.98 18.26
N LEU A 4 -2.42 -18.71 17.59
CA LEU A 4 -1.64 -18.16 16.47
C LEU A 4 -2.47 -18.00 15.18
N GLY A 5 -3.47 -18.84 14.95
CA GLY A 5 -4.30 -18.79 13.74
C GLY A 5 -5.16 -17.54 13.62
N GLY A 6 -5.69 -17.03 14.76
CA GLY A 6 -6.52 -15.83 14.78
C GLY A 6 -5.73 -14.54 14.49
N TYR A 7 -4.51 -14.40 15.04
CA TYR A 7 -3.64 -13.26 14.70
C TYR A 7 -2.97 -13.41 13.32
N ALA A 8 -2.77 -14.64 12.85
CA ALA A 8 -2.23 -14.93 11.52
C ALA A 8 -3.18 -14.53 10.38
N GLU A 9 -4.47 -14.31 10.64
CA GLU A 9 -5.39 -13.79 9.63
C GLU A 9 -5.19 -12.29 9.39
N TRP A 10 -4.85 -11.54 10.44
CA TRP A 10 -4.66 -10.09 10.39
C TRP A 10 -3.22 -9.68 10.10
N ALA A 11 -2.25 -10.51 10.49
CA ALA A 11 -0.82 -10.27 10.30
C ALA A 11 -0.41 -10.01 8.83
N PRO A 12 -0.94 -10.72 7.81
CA PRO A 12 -0.61 -10.47 6.41
C PRO A 12 -0.96 -9.03 6.00
N SER A 13 -2.08 -8.49 6.48
CA SER A 13 -2.53 -7.13 6.18
C SER A 13 -1.51 -6.08 6.67
N VAL A 14 -1.03 -6.25 7.90
CA VAL A 14 -0.04 -5.35 8.49
C VAL A 14 1.32 -5.50 7.81
N VAL A 15 1.76 -6.75 7.57
CA VAL A 15 3.03 -7.05 6.90
C VAL A 15 3.04 -6.51 5.47
N VAL A 16 1.94 -6.64 4.73
CA VAL A 16 1.78 -6.08 3.38
C VAL A 16 1.87 -4.56 3.43
N GLY A 17 1.23 -3.90 4.41
CA GLY A 17 1.33 -2.45 4.59
C GLY A 17 2.76 -1.95 4.85
N VAL A 18 3.51 -2.66 5.68
CA VAL A 18 4.94 -2.38 5.94
C VAL A 18 5.77 -2.65 4.69
N PHE A 19 5.64 -3.85 4.10
CA PHE A 19 6.43 -4.31 2.97
C PHE A 19 6.26 -3.43 1.73
N LEU A 20 5.02 -3.02 1.43
CA LEU A 20 4.74 -2.17 0.28
C LEU A 20 5.41 -0.80 0.43
N ASN A 21 5.53 -0.24 1.63
CA ASN A 21 6.07 1.10 1.83
C ASN A 21 7.59 1.13 2.12
N ALA A 22 8.23 -0.04 2.25
CA ALA A 22 9.67 -0.18 2.44
C ALA A 22 10.54 0.29 1.24
N PRO A 23 10.19 0.04 -0.04
CA PRO A 23 10.99 0.48 -1.18
C PRO A 23 11.14 2.00 -1.28
N GLY A 24 10.19 2.78 -0.77
CA GLY A 24 10.26 4.25 -0.75
C GLY A 24 11.33 4.82 0.20
N ASP A 25 11.95 3.96 1.03
CA ASP A 25 12.95 4.31 2.03
C ASP A 25 14.35 4.55 1.40
N ILE A 26 14.47 5.59 0.56
CA ILE A 26 15.75 5.94 -0.08
C ILE A 26 16.62 6.78 0.87
N PRO A 27 17.95 6.59 0.90
CA PRO A 27 18.87 7.49 1.60
C PRO A 27 18.79 8.95 1.08
N GLY A 28 18.84 9.92 1.98
CA GLY A 28 18.71 11.36 1.67
C GLY A 28 18.19 12.17 2.86
N SER A 29 17.77 13.42 2.61
CA SER A 29 17.26 14.28 3.68
C SER A 29 15.98 13.70 4.31
N LEU A 30 15.97 13.66 5.65
CA LEU A 30 14.89 13.03 6.43
C LEU A 30 13.51 13.62 6.09
N LYS A 31 13.43 14.94 5.89
CA LYS A 31 12.18 15.64 5.51
C LYS A 31 11.60 15.17 4.18
N ARG A 32 12.43 15.01 3.14
CA ARG A 32 11.98 14.53 1.82
C ARG A 32 11.55 13.07 1.85
N LYS A 33 12.20 12.27 2.70
CA LYS A 33 11.91 10.85 2.88
C LYS A 33 10.56 10.62 3.54
N VAL A 34 10.31 11.32 4.64
CA VAL A 34 9.04 11.21 5.40
C VAL A 34 7.85 11.58 4.52
N ASN A 35 7.97 12.64 3.70
CA ASN A 35 6.91 13.03 2.76
C ASN A 35 6.68 11.97 1.68
N ALA A 36 7.74 11.35 1.14
CA ALA A 36 7.61 10.30 0.13
C ALA A 36 6.92 9.04 0.69
N ILE A 37 7.25 8.64 1.92
CA ILE A 37 6.62 7.51 2.62
C ILE A 37 5.12 7.81 2.85
N LEU A 38 4.77 9.01 3.29
CA LEU A 38 3.37 9.39 3.51
C LEU A 38 2.55 9.32 2.21
N ILE A 39 3.10 9.81 1.10
CA ILE A 39 2.47 9.72 -0.22
C ILE A 39 2.32 8.25 -0.65
N SER A 40 3.34 7.42 -0.42
CA SER A 40 3.30 5.99 -0.72
C SER A 40 2.20 5.26 0.05
N ILE A 41 2.04 5.55 1.34
CA ILE A 41 0.98 4.95 2.17
C ILE A 41 -0.39 5.35 1.62
N GLY A 42 -0.60 6.64 1.32
CA GLY A 42 -1.84 7.12 0.72
C GLY A 42 -2.15 6.44 -0.61
N LEU A 43 -1.13 6.33 -1.49
CA LEU A 43 -1.26 5.71 -2.81
C LEU A 43 -1.62 4.22 -2.70
N THR A 44 -0.88 3.46 -1.89
CA THR A 44 -1.10 2.02 -1.72
C THR A 44 -2.47 1.71 -1.11
N MET A 45 -2.92 2.48 -0.12
CA MET A 45 -4.28 2.35 0.42
C MET A 45 -5.35 2.63 -0.62
N LEU A 46 -5.21 3.70 -1.41
CA LEU A 46 -6.18 4.09 -2.43
C LEU A 46 -6.28 3.03 -3.52
N VAL A 47 -5.13 2.53 -4.00
CA VAL A 47 -5.07 1.48 -5.02
C VAL A 47 -5.70 0.18 -4.51
N THR A 48 -5.32 -0.30 -3.32
CA THR A 48 -5.91 -1.51 -2.73
C THR A 48 -7.42 -1.36 -2.53
N CYS A 49 -7.88 -0.23 -1.99
CA CYS A 49 -9.30 0.06 -1.83
C CYS A 49 -10.05 -0.05 -3.16
N THR A 50 -9.53 0.64 -4.17
CA THR A 50 -10.14 0.68 -5.51
C THR A 50 -10.24 -0.71 -6.13
N ILE A 51 -9.19 -1.52 -6.03
CA ILE A 51 -9.16 -2.89 -6.56
C ILE A 51 -10.13 -3.81 -5.82
N LEU A 52 -10.18 -3.75 -4.48
CA LEU A 52 -11.09 -4.58 -3.68
C LEU A 52 -12.57 -4.25 -3.97
N PHE A 53 -12.91 -2.97 -4.18
CA PHE A 53 -14.27 -2.56 -4.57
C PHE A 53 -14.66 -2.97 -5.99
N PHE A 54 -13.72 -2.99 -6.93
CA PHE A 54 -13.99 -3.38 -8.31
C PHE A 54 -13.86 -4.88 -8.59
N LYS A 55 -13.31 -5.64 -7.64
CA LYS A 55 -13.16 -7.10 -7.72
C LYS A 55 -14.41 -7.87 -8.19
N PRO A 56 -15.65 -7.57 -7.72
CA PRO A 56 -16.84 -8.31 -8.19
C PRO A 56 -17.18 -8.05 -9.67
N TYR A 57 -16.65 -7.00 -10.30
CA TYR A 57 -16.94 -6.63 -11.68
C TYR A 57 -15.67 -6.67 -12.54
N LEU A 58 -15.39 -7.82 -13.17
CA LEU A 58 -14.16 -8.03 -13.96
C LEU A 58 -13.87 -6.94 -14.99
N MET A 59 -14.88 -6.46 -15.72
CA MET A 59 -14.66 -5.44 -16.75
C MET A 59 -14.28 -4.07 -16.13
N LEU A 60 -14.89 -3.73 -14.99
CA LEU A 60 -14.60 -2.52 -14.25
C LEU A 60 -13.21 -2.59 -13.59
N LEU A 61 -12.83 -3.78 -13.10
CA LEU A 61 -11.51 -4.08 -12.57
C LEU A 61 -10.40 -3.84 -13.60
N LEU A 62 -10.56 -4.36 -14.82
CA LEU A 62 -9.57 -4.18 -15.89
C LEU A 62 -9.40 -2.70 -16.27
N ILE A 63 -10.51 -1.95 -16.36
CA ILE A 63 -10.47 -0.51 -16.62
C ILE A 63 -9.75 0.21 -15.48
N ALA A 64 -10.06 -0.12 -14.23
CA ALA A 64 -9.40 0.47 -13.06
C ALA A 64 -7.89 0.17 -13.06
N MET A 65 -7.48 -1.06 -13.38
CA MET A 65 -6.07 -1.42 -13.49
C MET A 65 -5.34 -0.64 -14.59
N ALA A 66 -5.97 -0.44 -15.75
CA ALA A 66 -5.42 0.36 -16.83
C ALA A 66 -5.24 1.84 -16.41
N ILE A 67 -6.25 2.43 -15.77
CA ILE A 67 -6.19 3.82 -15.30
C ILE A 67 -5.13 3.98 -14.20
N ILE A 68 -5.13 3.10 -13.19
CA ILE A 68 -4.16 3.19 -12.09
C ILE A 68 -2.74 2.98 -12.63
N SER A 69 -2.49 1.98 -13.48
CA SER A 69 -1.16 1.76 -14.04
C SER A 69 -0.68 2.95 -14.87
N PHE A 70 -1.57 3.61 -15.62
CA PHE A 70 -1.27 4.83 -16.33
C PHE A 70 -0.91 5.99 -15.38
N VAL A 71 -1.74 6.27 -14.37
CA VAL A 71 -1.48 7.34 -13.39
C VAL A 71 -0.19 7.08 -12.61
N VAL A 72 0.04 5.84 -12.20
CA VAL A 72 1.24 5.45 -11.46
C VAL A 72 2.50 5.53 -12.34
N SER A 73 2.38 5.26 -13.65
CA SER A 73 3.45 5.49 -14.62
C SER A 73 3.81 6.97 -14.73
N LEU A 74 2.81 7.87 -14.74
CA LEU A 74 3.05 9.33 -14.73
C LEU A 74 3.82 9.78 -13.49
N ILE A 75 3.55 9.19 -12.32
CA ILE A 75 4.29 9.45 -11.08
C ILE A 75 5.77 9.03 -11.23
N SER A 76 6.05 7.92 -11.92
CA SER A 76 7.41 7.41 -12.09
C SER A 76 8.34 8.36 -12.86
N VAL A 77 7.80 9.30 -13.65
CA VAL A 77 8.59 10.23 -14.48
C VAL A 77 9.29 11.31 -13.65
N TYR A 78 8.80 11.60 -12.43
CA TYR A 78 9.36 12.64 -11.55
C TYR A 78 10.70 12.28 -10.88
N GLY A 79 11.31 11.16 -11.27
CA GLY A 79 12.66 10.76 -10.89
C GLY A 79 12.70 9.53 -9.97
N PHE A 80 13.92 9.12 -9.59
CA PHE A 80 14.18 7.87 -8.87
C PHE A 80 13.43 7.71 -7.55
N ARG A 81 13.13 8.81 -6.85
CA ARG A 81 12.34 8.76 -5.62
C ARG A 81 10.87 8.47 -5.89
N ALA A 82 10.34 9.03 -6.98
CA ALA A 82 8.96 8.82 -7.38
C ALA A 82 8.76 7.44 -8.00
N SER A 83 9.77 6.89 -8.68
CA SER A 83 9.71 5.54 -9.27
C SER A 83 9.54 4.43 -8.21
N LEU A 84 10.14 4.59 -7.01
CA LEU A 84 9.94 3.62 -5.91
C LEU A 84 8.57 3.76 -5.25
N VAL A 85 8.01 4.96 -5.21
CA VAL A 85 6.61 5.18 -4.78
C VAL A 85 5.64 4.56 -5.77
N SER A 86 5.87 4.73 -7.08
CA SER A 86 5.04 4.08 -8.11
C SER A 86 5.18 2.55 -8.11
N PHE A 87 6.39 2.04 -7.85
CA PHE A 87 6.61 0.59 -7.70
C PHE A 87 5.77 0.01 -6.55
N SER A 88 5.76 0.69 -5.40
CA SER A 88 4.91 0.35 -4.27
C SER A 88 3.42 0.32 -4.65
N GLY A 89 2.94 1.35 -5.35
CA GLY A 89 1.55 1.43 -5.81
C GLY A 89 1.15 0.30 -6.77
N LEU A 90 2.02 -0.03 -7.73
CA LEU A 90 1.77 -1.16 -8.66
C LEU A 90 1.82 -2.51 -7.93
N LEU A 91 2.78 -2.71 -7.03
CA LEU A 91 2.88 -3.94 -6.24
C LEU A 91 1.65 -4.13 -5.35
N SER A 92 1.15 -3.04 -4.77
CA SER A 92 -0.11 -3.02 -4.00
C SER A 92 -1.29 -3.51 -4.82
N MET A 93 -1.40 -3.07 -6.08
CA MET A 93 -2.44 -3.52 -7.00
C MET A 93 -2.40 -5.03 -7.20
N VAL A 94 -1.20 -5.58 -7.46
CA VAL A 94 -1.02 -7.02 -7.70
C VAL A 94 -1.38 -7.83 -6.46
N LEU A 95 -0.95 -7.39 -5.27
CA LEU A 95 -1.28 -8.07 -4.02
C LEU A 95 -2.78 -7.99 -3.71
N ALA A 96 -3.43 -6.86 -3.99
CA ALA A 96 -4.87 -6.67 -3.79
C ALA A 96 -5.72 -7.67 -4.61
N LEU A 97 -5.24 -8.12 -5.78
CA LEU A 97 -5.91 -9.16 -6.57
C LEU A 97 -5.90 -10.54 -5.88
N ALA A 98 -4.84 -10.84 -5.12
CA ALA A 98 -4.71 -12.10 -4.39
C ALA A 98 -5.56 -12.13 -3.09
N VAL A 99 -6.00 -10.97 -2.60
CA VAL A 99 -6.79 -10.87 -1.37
C VAL A 99 -8.21 -11.38 -1.61
N GLN A 100 -8.58 -12.51 -1.02
CA GLN A 100 -9.93 -13.08 -1.06
C GLN A 100 -10.77 -12.62 0.14
N LYS A 101 -11.03 -11.32 0.21
CA LYS A 101 -11.91 -10.70 1.22
C LYS A 101 -13.12 -10.12 0.49
N GLU A 102 -14.29 -10.71 0.69
CA GLU A 102 -15.53 -10.35 -0.03
C GLU A 102 -16.50 -9.53 0.84
N SER A 103 -16.38 -9.57 2.18
CA SER A 103 -17.23 -8.78 3.06
C SER A 103 -16.71 -7.33 3.17
N PRO A 104 -17.58 -6.30 3.04
CA PRO A 104 -17.17 -4.90 3.15
C PRO A 104 -16.42 -4.60 4.46
N GLN A 105 -16.83 -5.21 5.58
CA GLN A 105 -16.15 -5.05 6.87
C GLN A 105 -14.73 -5.63 6.88
N GLU A 106 -14.49 -6.79 6.26
CA GLU A 106 -13.13 -7.33 6.18
C GLU A 106 -12.22 -6.51 5.27
N ILE A 107 -12.77 -5.93 4.19
CA ILE A 107 -12.06 -5.01 3.31
C ILE A 107 -11.60 -3.77 4.08
N PHE A 108 -12.51 -3.13 4.83
CA PHE A 108 -12.17 -1.97 5.66
C PHE A 108 -11.14 -2.31 6.75
N ASN A 109 -11.26 -3.45 7.40
CA ASN A 109 -10.28 -3.88 8.41
C ASN A 109 -8.91 -4.18 7.78
N HIS A 110 -8.87 -4.83 6.61
CA HIS A 110 -7.64 -5.09 5.87
C HIS A 110 -6.93 -3.79 5.48
N ILE A 111 -7.66 -2.84 4.89
CA ILE A 111 -7.13 -1.52 4.50
C ILE A 111 -6.66 -0.73 5.74
N GLY A 112 -7.44 -0.75 6.82
CA GLY A 112 -7.09 -0.10 8.07
C GLY A 112 -5.79 -0.66 8.67
N LEU A 113 -5.65 -1.98 8.73
CA LEU A 113 -4.44 -2.65 9.23
C LEU A 113 -3.23 -2.43 8.32
N MET A 114 -3.44 -2.43 7.00
CA MET A 114 -2.42 -2.08 6.02
C MET A 114 -1.94 -0.63 6.20
N GLY A 115 -2.87 0.30 6.43
CA GLY A 115 -2.58 1.70 6.75
C GLY A 115 -1.80 1.85 8.07
N ILE A 116 -2.20 1.12 9.12
CA ILE A 116 -1.49 1.10 10.41
C ILE A 116 -0.06 0.56 10.24
N GLY A 117 0.13 -0.51 9.45
CA GLY A 117 1.45 -1.04 9.12
C GLY A 117 2.33 0.00 8.40
N GLY A 118 1.78 0.68 7.40
CA GLY A 118 2.48 1.77 6.71
C GLY A 118 2.81 2.94 7.65
N PHE A 119 1.87 3.34 8.51
CA PHE A 119 2.07 4.40 9.50
C PHE A 119 3.16 4.05 10.53
N GLY A 120 3.33 2.76 10.86
CA GLY A 120 4.43 2.28 11.70
C GLY A 120 5.80 2.63 11.14
N ILE A 121 6.01 2.51 9.82
CA ILE A 121 7.27 2.93 9.16
C ILE A 121 7.46 4.43 9.25
N TYR A 122 6.39 5.20 9.01
CA TYR A 122 6.43 6.66 9.16
C TYR A 122 6.88 7.06 10.57
N LEU A 123 6.26 6.47 11.60
CA LEU A 123 6.57 6.79 13.00
C LEU A 123 7.99 6.36 13.37
N TYR A 124 8.45 5.17 12.96
CA TYR A 124 9.81 4.69 13.19
C TYR A 124 10.87 5.60 12.55
N ARG A 125 10.54 6.24 11.42
CA ARG A 125 11.46 7.12 10.70
C ARG A 125 11.38 8.59 11.15
N SER A 126 10.29 8.99 11.80
CA SER A 126 10.12 10.32 12.40
C SER A 126 11.08 10.73 13.54
N PRO A 127 11.65 9.83 14.40
CA PRO A 127 12.33 10.25 15.63
C PRO A 127 13.76 10.74 15.42
N PHE A 128 14.32 10.64 14.21
CA PHE A 128 15.63 11.24 13.88
C PHE A 128 15.55 12.76 13.65
N ARG A 129 14.50 13.40 14.17
CA ARG A 129 14.34 14.83 14.25
C ARG A 129 15.02 15.33 15.53
N ASN A 130 16.35 15.29 15.54
CA ASN A 130 17.21 16.19 16.29
C ASN A 130 18.45 16.47 15.44
#